data_AF-I3YT84-F1
#
_entry.id   AF-I3YT84-F1
#
_cell.length_a   1.000
_cell.length_b   1.000
_cell.length_c   1.000
_cell.angle_alpha   90.00
_cell.angle_beta   90.00
_cell.angle_gamma   90.00
#
_symmetry.space_group_name_H-M   'P 1'
#
loop_
_entity.id
_entity.type
_entity.pdbx_description
1 polymer ?
#
loop_
_entity_poly.entity_id
_entity_poly.type
_entity_poly.pdbx_seq_one_letter_code
_entity_poly.pdbx_strand_id
1 'polypeptide(L)'
;MTFDIIEKFPKHEIFRLTSQMSRCSVSLPSNISEGSARTNKAFSNYLDISLGSSFELGIQLLVARHKEYINAETLETKISEWQKMTMGFQNGLRD
;
A
#
# COMPACT_ATOMS: atom_id res chain seq x y z
N MET A 1 -5.15 -7.77 7.27
CA MET A 1 -3.78 -8.19 6.91
C MET A 1 -2.73 -7.21 7.43
N THR A 2 -2.61 -5.98 6.91
CA THR A 2 -1.62 -5.00 7.45
C THR A 2 -1.91 -4.61 8.90
N PHE A 3 -3.18 -4.35 9.24
CA PHE A 3 -3.59 -4.02 10.60
C PHE A 3 -3.25 -5.13 11.61
N ASP A 4 -3.59 -6.38 11.30
CA ASP A 4 -3.27 -7.56 12.12
C ASP A 4 -1.75 -7.74 12.37
N ILE A 5 -0.91 -7.19 11.50
CA ILE A 5 0.54 -7.21 11.62
C ILE A 5 1.03 -6.06 12.52
N ILE A 6 0.61 -4.83 12.25
CA ILE A 6 1.11 -3.65 12.98
C ILE A 6 0.62 -3.60 14.42
N GLU A 7 -0.47 -4.29 14.76
CA GLU A 7 -0.94 -4.49 16.13
C GLU A 7 0.04 -5.28 17.01
N LYS A 8 0.91 -6.09 16.40
CA LYS A 8 1.93 -6.88 17.09
C LYS A 8 3.22 -6.12 17.33
N PHE A 9 3.34 -4.90 16.82
CA PHE A 9 4.57 -4.12 16.94
C PHE A 9 4.77 -3.61 18.37
N PRO A 10 6.03 -3.37 18.79
CA PRO A 10 6.30 -2.72 20.07
C PRO A 10 5.57 -1.38 20.20
N LYS A 11 5.08 -1.04 21.40
CA LYS A 11 4.30 0.19 21.65
C LYS A 11 5.02 1.48 21.22
N HIS A 12 6.35 1.50 21.23
CA HIS A 12 7.13 2.67 20.81
C HIS A 12 7.09 2.93 19.29
N GLU A 13 6.55 2.01 18.49
CA GLU A 13 6.38 2.16 17.04
C GLU A 13 5.01 2.75 16.65
N ILE A 14 4.09 2.94 17.61
CA ILE A 14 2.72 3.44 17.37
C ILE A 14 2.74 4.72 16.52
N PHE A 15 3.51 5.73 16.94
CA PHE A 15 3.64 7.02 16.24
C PHE A 15 4.74 7.02 15.17
N ARG A 16 5.34 5.87 14.89
CA ARG A 16 6.42 5.68 13.92
C ARG A 16 5.94 4.74 12.83
N LEU A 17 6.48 3.53 12.76
CA LEU A 17 6.22 2.59 11.68
C LEU A 17 4.75 2.16 11.60
N THR A 18 4.09 1.93 12.74
CA THR A 18 2.66 1.57 12.79
C THR A 18 1.79 2.65 12.15
N SER A 19 1.99 3.92 12.50
CA SER A 19 1.20 5.02 11.93
C SER A 19 1.42 5.20 10.43
N GLN A 20 2.66 5.03 9.96
CA GLN A 20 3.00 5.17 8.56
C GLN A 20 2.38 4.04 7.72
N MET A 21 2.55 2.79 8.16
CA MET A 21 1.98 1.61 7.52
C MET A 21 0.45 1.63 7.49
N SER A 22 -0.18 2.08 8.57
CA SER A 22 -1.63 2.24 8.64
C SER A 22 -2.12 3.23 7.57
N ARG A 23 -1.48 4.41 7.46
CA ARG A 23 -1.84 5.43 6.47
C ARG A 23 -1.66 4.92 5.04
N CYS A 24 -0.51 4.32 4.72
CA CYS A 24 -0.28 3.76 3.39
C CYS A 24 -1.35 2.70 3.07
N SER A 25 -1.58 1.75 3.99
CA SER A 25 -2.54 0.65 3.77
C SER A 25 -3.98 1.13 3.54
N VAL A 26 -4.41 2.22 4.17
CA VAL A 26 -5.74 2.82 3.93
C VAL A 26 -5.75 3.62 2.63
N SER A 27 -4.67 4.33 2.33
CA SER A 27 -4.53 5.16 1.12
C SER A 27 -4.71 4.37 -0.18
N LEU A 28 -4.22 3.12 -0.25
CA LEU A 28 -4.36 2.27 -1.46
C LEU A 28 -5.82 2.14 -1.92
N PRO A 29 -6.72 1.51 -1.14
CA PRO A 29 -8.11 1.33 -1.55
C PRO A 29 -8.90 2.65 -1.58
N SER A 30 -8.59 3.61 -0.71
CA SER A 30 -9.27 4.91 -0.69
C SER A 30 -9.07 5.68 -2.00
N ASN A 31 -7.83 5.76 -2.51
CA ASN A 31 -7.56 6.45 -3.77
C ASN A 31 -8.17 5.72 -4.97
N ILE A 32 -8.15 4.38 -5.01
CA ILE A 32 -8.84 3.63 -6.07
C ILE A 32 -10.34 3.94 -6.05
N SER A 33 -10.97 3.84 -4.88
CA SER A 33 -12.40 4.09 -4.72
C SER A 33 -12.77 5.52 -5.15
N GLU A 34 -12.01 6.51 -4.70
CA GLU A 34 -12.27 7.91 -5.04
C GLU A 34 -12.06 8.21 -6.53
N GLY A 35 -10.99 7.67 -7.12
CA GLY A 35 -10.68 7.85 -8.53
C GLY A 35 -11.64 7.14 -9.48
N SER A 36 -12.21 6.00 -9.08
CA SER A 36 -13.08 5.18 -9.94
C SER A 36 -14.37 5.87 -10.40
N ALA A 37 -14.80 6.93 -9.69
CA ALA A 37 -15.96 7.75 -10.06
C ALA A 37 -15.59 8.96 -10.95
N ARG A 38 -14.36 9.01 -11.49
CA ARG A 38 -13.83 10.11 -12.30
C ARG A 38 -13.59 9.68 -13.75
N THR A 39 -13.16 10.61 -14.59
CA THR A 39 -12.73 10.30 -15.97
C THR A 39 -11.48 9.42 -15.96
N ASN A 40 -11.21 8.68 -17.05
CA ASN A 40 -10.02 7.81 -17.14
C ASN A 40 -8.72 8.57 -16.82
N LYS A 41 -8.54 9.75 -17.41
CA LYS A 41 -7.41 10.64 -17.11
C LYS A 41 -7.29 10.98 -15.61
N ALA A 42 -8.40 11.35 -14.97
CA ALA A 42 -8.38 11.68 -13.56
C ALA A 42 -8.14 10.43 -12.69
N PHE A 43 -8.78 9.31 -13.03
CA PHE A 43 -8.60 8.04 -12.33
C PHE A 43 -7.14 7.58 -12.38
N SER A 44 -6.45 7.74 -13.51
CA SER A 44 -5.02 7.44 -13.63
C SER A 44 -4.18 8.16 -12.56
N ASN A 45 -4.44 9.45 -12.29
CA ASN A 45 -3.74 10.19 -11.23
C ASN A 45 -4.00 9.60 -9.83
N TYR A 46 -5.23 9.14 -9.55
CA TYR A 46 -5.53 8.48 -8.28
C TYR A 46 -4.84 7.11 -8.18
N LEU A 47 -4.72 6.38 -9.29
CA LEU A 47 -3.95 5.14 -9.34
C LEU A 47 -2.46 5.39 -9.07
N ASP A 48 -1.88 6.49 -9.57
CA ASP A 48 -0.50 6.88 -9.25
C ASP A 48 -0.29 7.08 -7.74
N ILE A 49 -1.23 7.77 -7.07
CA ILE A 49 -1.17 7.98 -5.62
C ILE A 49 -1.28 6.64 -4.87
N SER A 50 -2.19 5.78 -5.33
CA SER A 50 -2.39 4.44 -4.77
C SER A 50 -1.13 3.58 -4.93
N LEU A 51 -0.51 3.60 -6.12
CA LEU A 51 0.76 2.91 -6.41
C LEU A 51 1.89 3.46 -5.54
N GLY A 52 2.05 4.78 -5.43
CA GLY A 52 3.04 5.41 -4.56
C GLY A 52 2.91 4.93 -3.11
N SER A 53 1.70 4.93 -2.58
CA SER A 53 1.41 4.42 -1.22
C SER A 53 1.76 2.93 -1.07
N SER A 54 1.60 2.13 -2.12
CA SER A 54 1.94 0.70 -2.10
C SER A 54 3.45 0.45 -2.06
N PHE A 55 4.23 1.25 -2.78
CA PHE A 55 5.70 1.16 -2.74
C PHE A 55 6.22 1.59 -1.38
N GLU A 56 5.66 2.65 -0.80
CA GLU A 56 6.00 3.09 0.56
C GLU A 56 5.69 2.01 1.60
N LEU A 57 4.52 1.37 1.51
CA LEU A 57 4.16 0.24 2.39
C LEU A 57 5.14 -0.94 2.22
N GLY A 58 5.57 -1.23 0.99
CA GLY A 58 6.58 -2.25 0.72
C GLY A 58 7.91 -1.96 1.42
N ILE A 59 8.40 -0.72 1.36
CA ILE A 59 9.61 -0.31 2.08
C ILE A 59 9.43 -0.44 3.60
N GLN A 60 8.28 -0.03 4.14
CA GLN A 60 7.99 -0.13 5.57
C GLN A 60 7.94 -1.60 6.05
N LEU A 61 7.45 -2.52 5.22
CA LEU A 61 7.52 -3.96 5.51
C LEU A 61 8.95 -4.48 5.55
N LEU A 62 9.82 -4.04 4.63
CA LEU A 62 11.24 -4.39 4.67
C LEU A 62 11.91 -3.88 5.95
N VAL A 63 11.57 -2.67 6.40
CA VAL A 63 12.04 -2.10 7.67
C VAL A 63 11.53 -2.90 8.86
N ALA A 64 10.24 -3.25 8.89
CA ALA A 64 9.65 -4.06 9.95
C ALA A 64 10.31 -5.45 10.04
N ARG A 65 10.62 -6.06 8.89
CA ARG A 65 11.35 -7.34 8.82
C ARG A 65 12.79 -7.20 9.30
N HIS A 66 13.50 -6.14 8.90
CA HIS A 66 14.86 -5.86 9.38
C HIS A 66 14.92 -5.68 10.91
N LYS A 67 13.86 -5.12 11.49
CA LYS A 67 13.69 -5.00 12.94
C LYS A 67 13.16 -6.26 13.63
N GLU A 68 13.00 -7.36 12.88
CA GLU A 68 12.48 -8.65 13.35
C GLU A 68 11.06 -8.57 13.95
N TYR A 69 10.26 -7.57 13.58
CA TYR A 69 8.87 -7.46 14.05
C TYR A 69 7.92 -8.41 13.33
N ILE A 70 8.29 -8.85 12.12
CA ILE A 70 7.44 -9.67 11.25
C ILE A 70 8.25 -10.66 10.44
N ASN A 71 7.60 -11.77 10.09
CA ASN A 71 7.92 -12.55 8.91
C ASN A 71 6.70 -12.48 7.98
N ALA A 72 6.73 -11.59 7.00
CA ALA A 72 5.56 -11.20 6.20
C ALA A 72 5.74 -11.44 4.70
N GLU A 73 6.45 -12.50 4.32
CA GLU A 73 6.69 -12.88 2.92
C GLU A 73 5.41 -12.96 2.09
N THR A 74 4.33 -13.50 2.68
CA THR A 74 3.01 -13.54 2.03
C THR A 74 2.44 -12.15 1.75
N LEU A 75 2.63 -11.18 2.65
CA LEU A 75 2.14 -9.82 2.44
C LEU A 75 2.99 -9.05 1.42
N GLU A 76 4.31 -9.23 1.45
CA GLU A 76 5.23 -8.68 0.45
C GLU A 76 4.85 -9.16 -0.96
N THR A 77 4.57 -10.47 -1.11
CA THR A 77 4.11 -11.07 -2.37
C THR A 77 2.80 -10.44 -2.83
N LYS A 78 1.81 -10.34 -1.94
CA LYS A 78 0.50 -9.74 -2.26
C LYS A 78 0.60 -8.28 -2.69
N ILE A 79 1.48 -7.49 -2.07
CA ILE A 79 1.70 -6.09 -2.48
C ILE A 79 2.33 -6.05 -3.86
N SER A 80 3.30 -6.91 -4.15
CA SER A 80 3.92 -6.98 -5.48
C SER A 80 2.92 -7.39 -6.57
N GLU A 81 2.06 -8.37 -6.29
CA GLU A 81 0.97 -8.77 -7.19
C GLU A 81 -0.01 -7.62 -7.41
N TRP A 82 -0.45 -6.96 -6.34
CA TRP A 82 -1.32 -5.80 -6.42
C TRP A 82 -0.71 -4.67 -7.26
N GLN A 83 0.57 -4.37 -7.08
CA GLN A 83 1.28 -3.36 -7.88
C GLN A 83 1.26 -3.70 -9.37
N LYS A 84 1.57 -4.95 -9.72
CA LYS A 84 1.56 -5.43 -11.12
C LYS A 84 0.16 -5.32 -11.73
N MET A 85 -0.87 -5.74 -10.99
CA MET A 85 -2.26 -5.66 -11.46
C MET A 85 -2.70 -4.21 -11.65
N THR A 86 -2.41 -3.33 -10.70
CA THR A 86 -2.80 -1.91 -10.75
C THR A 86 -2.08 -1.19 -11.89
N MET A 87 -0.77 -1.39 -12.07
CA MET A 87 -0.04 -0.85 -13.22
C MET A 87 -0.57 -1.39 -14.55
N GLY A 88 -0.88 -2.69 -14.62
CA GLY A 88 -1.46 -3.31 -15.81
C GLY A 88 -2.82 -2.70 -16.17
N PHE A 89 -3.69 -2.51 -15.18
CA PHE A 89 -4.98 -1.86 -15.34
C PHE A 89 -4.83 -0.39 -15.77
N GLN A 90 -3.95 0.37 -15.11
CA GLN A 90 -3.69 1.77 -15.44
C GLN A 90 -3.20 1.95 -16.88
N ASN A 91 -2.33 1.07 -17.37
CA ASN A 91 -1.85 1.10 -18.76
C ASN A 91 -2.99 0.87 -19.79
N GLY A 92 -4.05 0.19 -19.37
CA GLY A 92 -5.27 -0.03 -20.14
C GLY A 92 -6.26 1.13 -20.08
N LEU A 93 -6.12 2.05 -19.12
CA LEU A 93 -6.84 3.33 -19.09
C LEU A 93 -6.23 4.27 -20.13
N ARG A 94 -6.51 4.01 -21.40
CA ARG A 94 -6.30 4.99 -22.48
C ARG A 94 -7.63 5.68 -22.75
N ASP A 95 -7.58 6.99 -22.92
CA ASP A 95 -8.71 7.75 -23.51
C ASP A 95 -8.99 7.24 -24.94
#